data_AF-A0A940VE22-F1
#
_entry.id   AF-A0A940VE22-F1
#
_cell.length_a   1.000
_cell.length_b   1.000
_cell.length_c   1.000
_cell.angle_alpha   90.00
_cell.angle_beta   90.00
_cell.angle_gamma   90.00
#
_symmetry.space_group_name_H-M   'P 1'
#
loop_
_entity.id
_entity.type
_entity.pdbx_description
1 polymer ?
#
loop_
_entity_poly.entity_id
_entity_poly.type
_entity_poly.pdbx_seq_one_letter_code
_entity_poly.pdbx_strand_id
1 'polypeptide(L)'
;MRFPSATRLVICCRQTAAPVQPLVTQQLQALGLTLNPAKTRVLEARQQSFTFLGFTVRVARSWRRGTWFPLTQPSAAARQELRDAVKALT
;
A
#
# COMPACT_ATOMS: atom_id res chain seq x y z
N MET A 1 2.52 21.83 10.90
CA MET A 1 2.67 20.36 10.85
C MET A 1 3.83 20.02 9.92
N ARG A 2 4.92 19.46 10.43
CA ARG A 2 5.98 18.87 9.61
C ARG A 2 5.56 17.44 9.33
N PHE A 3 5.12 17.13 8.11
CA PHE A 3 4.96 15.75 7.71
C PHE A 3 6.34 15.07 7.79
N PRO A 4 6.48 13.88 8.42
CA PRO A 4 7.71 13.10 8.29
C PRO A 4 7.99 12.90 6.79
N SER A 5 9.25 12.78 6.37
CA SER A 5 9.60 12.53 4.98
C SER A 5 8.74 11.37 4.47
N ALA A 6 7.76 11.65 3.61
CA ALA A 6 6.81 10.65 3.15
C ALA A 6 7.54 9.75 2.16
N THR A 7 8.28 8.76 2.65
CA THR A 7 9.08 7.87 1.79
C THR A 7 8.17 6.90 1.01
N ARG A 8 6.91 6.72 1.43
CA ARG A 8 5.97 5.77 0.82
C ARG A 8 4.55 6.35 0.80
N LEU A 9 3.90 6.30 -0.34
CA LEU A 9 2.51 6.73 -0.54
C LEU A 9 1.73 5.69 -1.35
N VAL A 10 0.42 5.65 -1.16
CA VAL A 10 -0.53 4.81 -1.93
C VAL A 10 -1.70 5.69 -2.33
N ILE A 11 -2.10 5.62 -3.60
CA ILE A 11 -3.25 6.35 -4.14
C ILE A 11 -4.25 5.33 -4.68
N CYS A 12 -5.44 5.32 -4.08
CA CYS A 12 -6.52 4.44 -4.51
C CYS A 12 -7.43 5.17 -5.50
N CYS A 13 -7.53 4.64 -6.71
CA CYS A 13 -8.44 5.15 -7.74
C CYS A 13 -9.66 4.22 -7.84
N ARG A 14 -10.86 4.79 -8.00
CA ARG A 14 -12.09 4.00 -8.23
C ARG A 14 -12.14 3.41 -9.64
N GLN A 15 -11.48 4.06 -10.59
CA GLN A 15 -11.37 3.70 -11.99
C GLN A 15 -9.88 3.66 -12.37
N THR A 16 -9.54 3.99 -13.62
CA THR A 16 -8.19 3.92 -14.16
C THR A 16 -7.21 4.81 -13.41
N ALA A 17 -6.11 4.22 -12.93
CA ALA A 17 -5.02 4.92 -12.26
C ALA A 17 -3.95 5.47 -13.24
N ALA A 18 -3.97 5.04 -14.51
CA ALA A 18 -3.02 5.46 -15.55
C ALA A 18 -2.90 6.99 -15.71
N PRO A 19 -3.98 7.80 -15.74
CA PRO A 19 -3.84 9.26 -15.85
C PRO A 19 -3.38 9.93 -14.54
N VAL A 20 -3.51 9.25 -13.40
CA VAL A 20 -3.17 9.81 -12.08
C VAL A 20 -1.66 9.76 -11.84
N GLN A 21 -0.99 8.70 -12.31
CA GLN A 21 0.46 8.55 -12.16
C GLN A 21 1.29 9.72 -12.71
N PRO A 22 1.10 10.21 -13.96
CA PRO A 22 1.88 11.35 -14.47
C PRO A 22 1.56 12.64 -13.72
N LEU A 23 0.31 12.88 -13.34
CA LEU A 23 -0.09 14.06 -12.55
C LEU A 23 0.63 14.09 -11.20
N VAL A 24 0.62 12.98 -10.46
CA VAL A 24 1.30 12.87 -9.17
C VAL A 24 2.81 13.04 -9.34
N THR A 25 3.37 12.49 -10.41
CA THR A 25 4.80 12.64 -10.73
C THR A 25 5.15 14.11 -10.94
N GLN A 26 4.37 14.83 -11.74
CA GLN A 26 4.59 16.26 -12.02
C GLN A 26 4.47 17.11 -10.74
N GLN A 27 3.47 16.83 -9.89
CA GLN A 27 3.29 17.55 -8.62
C GLN A 27 4.44 17.29 -7.65
N LEU A 28 4.92 16.05 -7.55
CA LEU A 28 6.09 15.72 -6.72
C LEU A 28 7.37 16.35 -7.25
N GLN A 29 7.56 16.39 -8.58
CA GLN A 29 8.69 17.08 -9.21
C GLN A 29 8.69 18.58 -8.90
N ALA A 30 7.52 19.24 -8.91
CA ALA A 30 7.39 20.64 -8.53
C ALA A 30 7.78 20.89 -7.05
N LEU A 31 7.67 19.88 -6.20
CA LEU A 31 8.12 19.89 -4.81
C LEU A 31 9.59 19.47 -4.63
N GLY A 32 10.33 19.25 -5.72
CA GLY A 32 11.72 18.77 -5.69
C GLY A 32 11.86 17.29 -5.33
N LEU A 33 10.79 16.50 -5.43
CA LEU A 33 10.76 15.07 -5.11
C LEU A 33 10.67 14.23 -6.38
N THR A 34 11.37 13.10 -6.40
CA THR A 34 11.31 12.14 -7.50
C THR A 34 10.75 10.80 -7.02
N LEU A 35 9.84 10.24 -7.80
CA LEU A 35 9.36 8.88 -7.58
C LEU A 35 10.41 7.87 -8.03
N ASN A 36 10.60 6.82 -7.24
CA ASN A 36 11.50 5.73 -7.62
C ASN A 36 10.78 4.78 -8.60
N PRO A 37 11.19 4.69 -9.89
CA PRO A 37 10.49 3.92 -10.90
C PRO A 37 10.48 2.42 -10.62
N ALA A 38 11.48 1.90 -9.90
CA ALA A 38 11.53 0.48 -9.54
C ALA A 38 10.56 0.13 -8.38
N LYS A 39 10.14 1.11 -7.58
CA LYS A 39 9.24 0.92 -6.43
C LYS A 39 7.81 1.39 -6.70
N THR A 40 7.61 2.22 -7.73
CA THR A 40 6.30 2.72 -8.13
C THR A 40 5.67 1.81 -9.16
N ARG A 41 4.44 1.37 -8.90
CA ARG A 41 3.66 0.55 -9.83
C ARG A 41 2.18 0.86 -9.72
N VAL A 42 1.48 0.76 -10.84
CA VAL A 42 0.01 0.72 -10.87
C VAL A 42 -0.40 -0.75 -10.74
N LEU A 43 -1.37 -1.02 -9.87
CA LEU A 43 -1.88 -2.37 -9.64
C LEU A 43 -3.40 -2.34 -9.52
N GLU A 44 -4.03 -3.42 -9.98
CA GLU A 44 -5.46 -3.65 -9.81
C GLU A 44 -5.73 -4.22 -8.41
N ALA A 45 -6.18 -3.36 -7.49
CA ALA A 45 -6.33 -3.71 -6.06
C ALA A 45 -7.33 -4.86 -5.78
N ARG A 46 -8.22 -5.17 -6.74
CA ARG A 46 -9.15 -6.31 -6.70
C ARG A 46 -8.52 -7.64 -7.06
N GLN A 47 -7.44 -7.62 -7.84
CA GLN A 47 -6.75 -8.81 -8.32
C GLN A 47 -5.46 -9.06 -7.55
N GLN A 48 -4.77 -7.97 -7.17
CA GLN A 48 -3.46 -8.01 -6.54
C GLN A 48 -3.50 -7.41 -5.14
N SER A 49 -2.59 -7.88 -4.29
CA SER A 49 -2.34 -7.30 -2.97
C SER A 49 -1.11 -6.40 -3.00
N PHE A 50 -1.02 -5.50 -2.02
CA PHE A 50 0.17 -4.68 -1.81
C PHE A 50 0.46 -4.52 -0.32
N THR A 51 1.73 -4.26 0.00
CA THR A 51 2.16 -4.07 1.40
C THR A 51 2.46 -2.60 1.64
N PHE A 52 1.85 -2.04 2.68
CA PHE A 52 2.02 -0.66 3.11
C PHE A 52 2.12 -0.61 4.64
N LEU A 53 3.18 0.02 5.15
CA LEU A 53 3.45 0.21 6.58
C LEU A 53 3.31 -1.08 7.43
N GLY A 54 3.85 -2.19 6.92
CA GLY A 54 3.82 -3.48 7.64
C GLY A 54 2.52 -4.26 7.49
N PHE A 55 1.53 -3.75 6.74
CA PHE A 55 0.27 -4.44 6.45
C PHE A 55 0.15 -4.79 4.97
N THR A 56 -0.31 -6.01 4.70
CA THR A 56 -0.75 -6.42 3.37
C THR A 56 -2.23 -6.10 3.21
N VAL A 57 -2.56 -5.30 2.20
CA VAL A 57 -3.91 -4.90 1.83
C VAL A 57 -4.29 -5.62 0.54
N ARG A 58 -5.48 -6.21 0.51
CA ARG A 58 -6.13 -6.73 -0.71
C ARG A 58 -7.61 -6.35 -0.71
N VAL A 59 -8.21 -6.13 -1.87
CA VAL A 59 -9.67 -5.98 -1.93
C VAL A 59 -10.28 -7.37 -2.01
N ALA A 60 -11.18 -7.69 -1.07
CA ALA A 60 -11.86 -8.96 -0.98
C ALA A 60 -13.37 -8.78 -1.11
N ARG A 61 -14.07 -9.83 -1.52
CA ARG A 61 -15.53 -9.87 -1.57
C ARG A 61 -16.07 -10.53 -0.31
N SER A 62 -16.97 -9.86 0.39
CA SER A 62 -17.63 -10.41 1.58
C SER A 62 -18.52 -11.57 1.15
N TRP A 63 -18.34 -12.77 1.73
CA TRP A 63 -19.27 -13.87 1.46
C TRP A 63 -20.68 -13.51 1.94
N ARG A 64 -20.79 -12.83 3.09
CA ARG A 64 -22.09 -12.56 3.74
C ARG A 64 -22.89 -11.48 3.02
N ARG A 65 -22.22 -10.41 2.57
CA ARG A 65 -22.88 -9.23 2.00
C ARG A 65 -22.68 -9.07 0.50
N GLY A 66 -21.79 -9.86 -0.11
CA GLY A 66 -21.42 -9.74 -1.53
C GLY A 66 -20.65 -8.45 -1.87
N THR A 67 -20.43 -7.55 -0.90
CA THR A 67 -19.77 -6.25 -1.09
C THR A 67 -18.25 -6.36 -1.10
N TRP A 68 -17.60 -5.46 -1.83
CA TRP A 68 -16.14 -5.34 -1.86
C TRP A 68 -15.66 -4.53 -0.66
N PHE A 69 -14.63 -5.00 0.02
CA PHE A 69 -14.02 -4.30 1.15
C PHE A 69 -12.49 -4.48 1.16
N PRO A 70 -11.74 -3.52 1.71
CA PRO A 70 -10.30 -3.68 1.93
C PRO A 70 -10.08 -4.66 3.07
N LEU A 71 -9.51 -5.82 2.75
CA LEU A 71 -9.00 -6.77 3.73
C LEU A 71 -7.54 -6.43 4.02
N THR A 72 -7.32 -5.91 5.23
CA THR A 72 -6.00 -5.55 5.74
C THR A 72 -5.54 -6.62 6.72
N GLN A 73 -4.33 -7.12 6.53
CA GLN A 73 -3.72 -8.12 7.39
C GLN A 73 -2.27 -7.75 7.68
N PRO A 74 -1.71 -8.13 8.84
CA PRO A 74 -0.27 -7.99 9.07
C PRO A 74 0.52 -8.68 7.96
N SER A 75 1.56 -8.02 7.46
CA SER A 75 2.44 -8.58 6.43
C SER A 75 3.12 -9.85 6.92
N ALA A 76 3.60 -10.68 5.99
CA ALA A 76 4.33 -11.90 6.37
C ALA A 76 5.55 -11.59 7.25
N ALA A 77 6.27 -10.51 6.95
CA ALA A 77 7.38 -10.02 7.77
C ALA A 77 6.93 -9.61 9.18
N ALA A 78 5.90 -8.77 9.29
CA ALA A 78 5.38 -8.35 10.60
C ALA A 78 4.86 -9.54 11.45
N ARG A 79 4.25 -10.54 10.81
CA ARG A 79 3.85 -11.79 11.49
C ARG A 79 5.06 -12.59 11.97
N GLN A 80 6.13 -12.61 11.18
CA GLN A 80 7.35 -13.32 11.54
C GLN A 80 8.06 -12.63 12.70
N GLU A 81 8.24 -11.31 12.63
CA GLU A 81 8.80 -10.50 13.73
C GLU A 81 8.05 -10.73 15.04
N LEU A 82 6.71 -10.75 15.00
CA LEU A 82 5.89 -11.04 16.18
C LEU A 82 6.14 -12.46 16.72
N ARG A 83 6.24 -13.47 15.86
CA ARG A 83 6.55 -14.85 16.29
C ARG A 83 7.95 -14.95 16.90
N ASP A 84 8.92 -14.29 16.30
CA ASP A 84 10.31 -14.29 16.79
C ASP A 84 10.40 -13.61 18.16
N ALA A 85 9.68 -12.51 18.36
CA ALA A 85 9.58 -11.83 19.65
C ALA A 85 8.95 -12.72 20.73
N VAL A 86 7.86 -13.43 20.41
CA VAL A 86 7.23 -14.39 21.34
C VAL A 86 8.18 -15.53 21.67
N LYS A 87 8.90 -16.06 20.67
CA LYS A 87 9.88 -17.13 20.85
C LYS A 87 11.07 -16.71 21.71
N ALA A 88 11.47 -15.44 21.68
CA ALA A 88 12.55 -14.94 22.54
C ALA A 88 12.14 -14.81 24.02
N LEU A 89 10.83 -14.76 24.31
CA LEU A 89 10.29 -14.61 25.67
C LEU A 89 9.98 -15.96 26.35
N THR A 90 10.04 -17.08 25.61
CA THR A 90 9.76 -18.44 26.08
C THR A 90 10.98 -19.33 25.89
#